data_AF-A0A482CDD8-F1
#
_entry.id   AF-A0A482CDD8-F1
#
_cell.length_a   1.000
_cell.length_b   1.000
_cell.length_c   1.000
_cell.angle_alpha   90.00
_cell.angle_beta   90.00
_cell.angle_gamma   90.00
#
_symmetry.space_group_name_H-M   'P 1'
#
loop_
_entity.id
_entity.type
_entity.pdbx_description
1 polymer ?
#
loop_
_entity_poly.entity_id
_entity_poly.type
_entity_poly.pdbx_seq_one_letter_code
_entity_poly.pdbx_strand_id
1 'polypeptide(L)'
;MPQLDFTIAFPQIFWLLFSFFLLYSILVHIFLPVFVKSLKARKKIVVVNNESFNHLQKRLHLKQTSLINLLNQNIIKIRIIFEKNILPTFATDAAFNFDLINQKLAKVLYYNTLYCDLNVLDSIPLKPKFLNLRSFNNK
;
A
#
# COMPACT_ATOMS: atom_id res chain seq x y z
N MET A 1 55.43 -28.07 -40.43
CA MET A 1 54.23 -27.36 -39.92
C MET A 1 53.05 -27.86 -40.74
N PRO A 2 52.03 -28.49 -40.16
CA PRO A 2 50.86 -28.88 -40.94
C PRO A 2 50.17 -27.60 -41.40
N GLN A 3 50.17 -27.38 -42.71
CA GLN A 3 49.43 -26.30 -43.35
C GLN A 3 47.93 -26.55 -43.12
N LEU A 4 47.17 -25.48 -42.88
CA LEU A 4 45.74 -25.56 -42.62
C LEU A 4 45.04 -26.32 -43.77
N ASP A 5 44.57 -27.53 -43.49
CA ASP A 5 43.88 -28.35 -44.49
C ASP A 5 42.52 -27.73 -44.79
N PHE A 6 42.43 -26.99 -45.88
CA PHE A 6 41.20 -26.33 -46.35
C PHE A 6 40.03 -27.32 -46.51
N THR A 7 40.34 -28.59 -46.78
CA THR A 7 39.40 -29.71 -46.88
C THR A 7 38.64 -29.97 -45.57
N ILE A 8 39.27 -29.75 -44.41
CA ILE A 8 38.66 -29.98 -43.08
C ILE A 8 37.96 -28.72 -42.56
N ALA A 9 38.48 -27.53 -42.91
CA ALA A 9 37.91 -26.26 -42.50
C ALA A 9 36.51 -26.02 -43.09
N PHE A 10 36.27 -26.42 -44.34
CA PHE A 10 34.99 -26.16 -45.01
C PHE A 10 33.78 -26.86 -44.35
N PRO A 11 33.82 -28.18 -44.05
CA PRO A 11 32.75 -28.84 -43.30
C PRO A 11 32.50 -28.21 -41.92
N GLN A 12 33.56 -27.79 -41.22
CA GLN A 12 33.42 -27.15 -39.91
C GLN A 12 32.68 -25.81 -40.00
N ILE A 13 33.03 -24.98 -40.99
CA ILE A 13 32.34 -23.70 -41.24
C ILE A 13 30.88 -23.95 -41.63
N PHE A 14 30.61 -24.97 -42.45
CA PHE A 14 29.25 -25.34 -42.84
C PHE A 14 28.39 -25.72 -41.62
N TRP A 15 28.89 -26.59 -40.74
CA TRP A 15 28.16 -27.00 -39.54
C TRP A 15 27.99 -25.85 -38.54
N LEU A 16 28.97 -24.95 -38.44
CA LEU A 16 28.87 -23.75 -37.63
C LEU A 16 27.75 -22.83 -38.13
N LEU A 17 27.70 -22.56 -39.44
CA LEU A 17 26.63 -21.76 -40.04
C LEU A 17 25.26 -22.42 -39.85
N PHE A 18 25.16 -23.73 -40.10
CA PHE A 18 23.91 -24.46 -39.93
C PHE A 18 23.37 -24.39 -38.49
N SER A 19 24.24 -24.66 -37.50
CA SER A 19 23.86 -24.56 -36.08
C SER A 19 23.52 -23.12 -35.67
N PHE A 20 24.25 -22.13 -36.19
CA PHE A 20 23.96 -20.72 -35.97
C PHE A 20 22.58 -20.34 -36.51
N PHE A 21 22.23 -20.71 -37.74
CA PHE A 21 20.92 -20.38 -38.31
C PHE A 21 19.76 -21.06 -37.58
N LEU A 22 19.93 -22.32 -37.16
CA LEU A 22 18.94 -23.01 -36.34
C LEU A 22 18.71 -22.28 -35.01
N LEU A 23 19.79 -21.94 -34.29
CA LEU A 23 19.70 -21.25 -33.01
C LEU A 23 19.12 -19.84 -33.19
N TYR A 24 19.55 -19.11 -34.21
CA TYR A 24 19.01 -17.79 -34.56
C TYR A 24 17.51 -17.86 -34.83
N SER A 25 17.05 -18.84 -35.60
CA SER A 25 15.64 -19.04 -35.91
C SER A 25 14.83 -19.30 -34.63
N ILE A 26 15.30 -20.18 -33.75
CA ILE A 26 14.68 -20.44 -32.44
C ILE A 26 14.61 -19.15 -31.61
N LEU A 27 15.69 -18.39 -31.56
CA LEU A 27 15.78 -17.18 -30.75
C LEU A 27 14.82 -16.09 -31.26
N VAL A 28 14.75 -15.91 -32.58
CA VAL A 28 13.89 -14.88 -33.20
C VAL A 28 12.42 -15.29 -33.21
N HIS A 29 12.10 -16.53 -33.56
CA HIS A 29 10.71 -16.94 -33.74
C HIS A 29 10.03 -17.46 -32.46
N ILE A 30 10.79 -17.93 -31.48
CA ILE A 30 10.24 -18.47 -30.23
C ILE A 30 10.56 -17.56 -29.06
N PHE A 31 11.83 -17.30 -28.81
CA PHE A 31 12.25 -16.60 -27.58
C PHE A 31 11.84 -15.12 -27.59
N LEU A 32 12.15 -14.39 -28.67
CA LEU A 32 11.87 -12.97 -28.79
C LEU A 32 10.37 -12.62 -28.64
N PRO A 33 9.41 -13.29 -29.32
CA PRO A 33 7.99 -12.94 -29.16
C PRO A 33 7.49 -13.23 -27.75
N VAL A 34 7.93 -14.32 -27.12
CA VAL A 34 7.57 -14.63 -25.72
C VAL A 34 8.13 -13.57 -24.77
N PHE A 35 9.38 -13.17 -24.98
CA PHE A 35 10.05 -12.15 -24.18
C PHE A 35 9.33 -10.79 -24.28
N VAL A 36 9.03 -10.34 -25.50
CA VAL A 36 8.32 -9.08 -25.73
C VAL A 36 6.91 -9.13 -25.16
N LYS A 37 6.19 -10.24 -25.32
CA LYS A 37 4.85 -10.43 -24.73
C LYS A 37 4.88 -10.36 -23.21
N SER A 38 5.88 -10.97 -22.58
CA SER A 38 6.09 -10.92 -21.12
C SER A 38 6.34 -9.49 -20.64
N LEU A 39 7.23 -8.74 -21.30
CA LEU A 39 7.51 -7.35 -20.96
C LEU A 39 6.26 -6.47 -21.12
N LYS A 40 5.51 -6.64 -22.21
CA LYS A 40 4.28 -5.88 -22.46
C LYS A 40 3.20 -6.18 -21.41
N ALA A 41 3.05 -7.45 -21.02
CA ALA A 41 2.11 -7.86 -19.98
C ALA A 41 2.49 -7.23 -18.62
N ARG A 42 3.75 -7.31 -18.22
CA ARG A 42 4.25 -6.68 -16.99
C ARG A 42 4.05 -5.17 -16.98
N LYS A 43 4.36 -4.50 -18.09
CA LYS A 43 4.10 -3.05 -18.24
C LYS A 43 2.63 -2.72 -18.05
N LYS A 44 1.73 -3.49 -18.68
CA LYS A 44 0.28 -3.27 -18.55
C LYS A 44 -0.20 -3.45 -17.10
N ILE A 45 0.29 -4.47 -16.40
CA ILE A 45 -0.06 -4.70 -14.98
C ILE A 45 0.38 -3.53 -14.12
N VAL A 46 1.61 -3.03 -14.30
CA VAL A 46 2.11 -1.87 -13.54
C VAL A 46 1.27 -0.62 -13.79
N VAL A 47 0.90 -0.36 -15.05
CA VAL A 47 0.06 0.80 -15.41
C VAL A 47 -1.32 0.71 -14.75
N VAL A 48 -2.00 -0.43 -14.87
CA VAL A 48 -3.33 -0.64 -14.27
C VAL A 48 -3.28 -0.55 -12.74
N ASN A 49 -2.24 -1.11 -12.11
CA ASN A 49 -2.05 -0.98 -10.66
C ASN A 49 -1.81 0.48 -10.25
N ASN A 50 -1.05 1.24 -11.02
CA ASN A 50 -0.83 2.65 -10.73
C ASN A 50 -2.11 3.49 -10.89
N GLU A 51 -2.90 3.23 -11.93
CA GLU A 51 -4.19 3.89 -12.16
C GLU A 51 -5.19 3.59 -11.04
N SER A 52 -5.34 2.33 -10.66
CA SER A 52 -6.21 1.92 -9.55
C SER A 52 -5.75 2.48 -8.21
N PHE A 53 -4.44 2.52 -7.94
CA PHE A 53 -3.88 3.15 -6.77
C PHE A 53 -4.21 4.65 -6.71
N ASN A 54 -3.99 5.38 -7.81
CA ASN A 54 -4.30 6.81 -7.91
C ASN A 54 -5.79 7.08 -7.72
N HIS A 55 -6.66 6.24 -8.28
CA HIS A 55 -8.10 6.33 -8.07
C HIS A 55 -8.49 6.12 -6.60
N LEU A 56 -7.90 5.11 -5.94
CA LEU A 56 -8.12 4.83 -4.53
C LEU A 56 -7.63 5.99 -3.65
N GLN A 57 -6.46 6.54 -3.95
CA GLN A 57 -5.90 7.70 -3.24
C GLN A 57 -6.81 8.93 -3.36
N LYS A 58 -7.31 9.25 -4.56
CA LYS A 58 -8.27 10.35 -4.77
C LYS A 58 -9.54 10.14 -3.97
N ARG A 59 -10.10 8.92 -3.97
CA ARG A 59 -11.32 8.59 -3.23
C ARG A 59 -11.11 8.70 -1.71
N LEU A 60 -9.97 8.25 -1.21
CA LEU A 60 -9.60 8.39 0.20
C LEU A 60 -9.45 9.86 0.59
N HIS A 61 -8.75 10.65 -0.22
CA HIS A 61 -8.60 12.07 0.01
C HIS A 61 -9.96 12.78 0.08
N LEU A 62 -10.86 12.52 -0.87
CA LEU A 62 -12.22 13.10 -0.86
C LEU A 62 -12.99 12.72 0.40
N LYS A 63 -12.92 11.45 0.83
CA LYS A 63 -13.57 10.99 2.06
C LYS A 63 -12.97 11.67 3.30
N GLN A 64 -11.65 11.80 3.36
CA GLN A 64 -10.97 12.49 4.46
C GLN A 64 -11.37 13.97 4.52
N THR A 65 -11.35 14.69 3.40
CA THR A 65 -11.80 16.08 3.34
C THR A 65 -13.26 16.22 3.76
N SER A 66 -14.14 15.33 3.29
CA SER A 66 -15.56 15.34 3.69
C SER A 66 -15.73 15.11 5.20
N LEU A 67 -14.95 14.19 5.79
CA LEU A 67 -15.01 13.88 7.22
C LEU A 67 -14.50 15.06 8.05
N ILE A 68 -13.38 15.67 7.66
CA ILE A 68 -12.83 16.87 8.31
C ILE A 68 -13.84 18.01 8.27
N ASN A 69 -14.45 18.25 7.11
CA ASN A 69 -15.46 19.30 6.96
C ASN A 69 -16.68 19.04 7.86
N LEU A 70 -17.17 17.80 7.90
CA LEU A 70 -18.30 17.41 8.76
C LEU A 70 -17.96 17.54 10.26
N LEU A 71 -16.75 17.11 10.65
CA LEU A 71 -16.25 17.26 12.02
C LEU A 71 -16.18 18.74 12.42
N ASN A 72 -15.58 19.57 11.58
CA ASN A 72 -15.45 21.01 11.83
C ASN A 72 -16.83 21.68 11.94
N GLN A 73 -17.76 21.36 11.04
CA GLN A 73 -19.14 21.87 11.11
C GLN A 73 -19.83 21.47 12.40
N ASN A 74 -19.68 20.22 12.85
CA ASN A 74 -20.29 19.75 14.08
C ASN A 74 -19.64 20.38 15.32
N ILE A 75 -18.32 20.55 15.35
CA ILE A 75 -17.62 21.26 16.43
C ILE A 75 -18.10 22.71 16.51
N ILE A 76 -18.25 23.40 15.37
CA ILE A 76 -18.79 24.77 15.33
C ILE A 76 -20.22 24.80 15.88
N LYS A 77 -21.08 23.85 15.50
CA LYS A 77 -22.44 23.76 16.05
C LYS A 77 -22.44 23.55 17.57
N ILE A 78 -21.62 22.64 18.08
CA ILE A 78 -21.48 22.39 19.52
C ILE A 78 -21.01 23.65 20.23
N ARG A 79 -20.00 24.35 19.67
CA ARG A 79 -19.49 25.60 20.22
C ARG A 79 -20.58 26.66 20.33
N ILE A 80 -21.36 26.87 19.26
CA ILE A 80 -22.47 27.85 19.25
C ILE A 80 -23.53 27.48 20.30
N ILE A 81 -23.89 26.20 20.40
CA ILE A 81 -24.85 25.71 21.41
C ILE A 81 -24.32 25.95 22.82
N PHE A 82 -23.03 25.69 23.05
CA PHE A 82 -22.39 25.89 24.34
C PHE A 82 -22.35 27.38 24.73
N GLU A 83 -21.89 28.25 23.83
CA GLU A 83 -21.83 29.70 24.04
C GLU A 83 -23.21 30.30 24.29
N LYS A 84 -24.25 29.83 23.57
CA LYS A 84 -25.60 30.40 23.67
C LYS A 84 -26.42 29.87 24.85
N ASN A 85 -26.34 28.58 25.16
CA ASN A 85 -27.27 27.94 26.10
C ASN A 85 -26.64 27.60 27.45
N ILE A 86 -25.33 27.41 27.49
CA ILE A 86 -24.64 26.88 28.67
C ILE A 86 -23.84 27.98 29.37
N LEU A 87 -23.10 28.80 28.61
CA LEU A 87 -22.30 29.90 29.14
C LEU A 87 -23.13 30.93 29.98
N PRO A 88 -24.33 31.36 29.56
CA PRO A 88 -25.12 32.33 30.32
C PRO A 88 -25.63 31.76 31.64
N THR A 89 -25.95 30.46 31.67
CA THR A 89 -26.44 29.73 32.85
C THR A 89 -25.35 29.63 33.93
N PHE A 90 -24.08 29.55 33.53
CA PHE A 90 -22.95 29.58 34.46
C PHE A 90 -22.58 30.99 34.95
N ALA A 91 -22.95 32.04 34.21
CA ALA A 91 -22.68 33.42 34.61
C ALA A 91 -23.63 33.92 35.71
N THR A 92 -24.80 33.28 35.87
CA THR A 92 -25.82 33.69 36.84
C THR A 92 -25.72 33.00 38.20
N ASP A 93 -25.11 31.81 38.29
CA ASP A 93 -24.94 31.06 39.54
C ASP A 93 -23.50 31.15 40.06
N ALA A 94 -23.28 32.00 41.07
CA ALA A 94 -21.97 32.27 41.67
C ALA A 94 -21.33 31.09 42.46
N ALA A 95 -21.86 29.88 42.37
CA ALA A 95 -21.42 28.72 43.16
C ALA A 95 -21.21 27.44 42.34
N PHE A 96 -20.74 27.55 41.09
CA PHE A 96 -20.36 26.37 40.32
C PHE A 96 -19.02 25.79 40.81
N ASN A 97 -19.08 24.60 41.39
CA ASN A 97 -17.91 23.90 41.93
C ASN A 97 -17.15 23.16 40.82
N PHE A 98 -16.28 23.88 40.12
CA PHE A 98 -15.51 23.39 38.97
C PHE A 98 -14.67 22.15 39.28
N ASP A 99 -14.21 21.96 40.52
CA ASP A 99 -13.40 20.82 40.92
C ASP A 99 -14.13 19.48 40.75
N LEU A 100 -15.42 19.43 41.07
CA LEU A 100 -16.20 18.19 40.98
C LEU A 100 -16.50 17.82 39.52
N ILE A 101 -16.64 18.83 38.65
CA ILE A 101 -16.78 18.64 37.20
C ILE A 101 -15.45 18.16 36.62
N ASN A 102 -14.32 18.79 36.99
CA ASN A 102 -13.00 18.41 36.52
C ASN A 102 -12.64 16.98 36.93
N GLN A 103 -12.95 16.56 38.16
CA GLN A 103 -12.76 15.17 38.58
C GLN A 103 -13.58 14.19 37.74
N LYS A 104 -14.87 14.49 37.49
CA LYS A 104 -15.71 13.63 36.63
C LYS A 104 -15.20 13.59 35.19
N LEU A 105 -14.80 14.74 34.63
CA LEU A 105 -14.28 14.85 33.27
C LEU A 105 -12.97 14.08 33.11
N ALA A 106 -12.04 14.22 34.07
CA ALA A 106 -10.79 13.47 34.11
C ALA A 106 -11.04 11.96 34.19
N LYS A 107 -12.04 11.52 34.97
CA LYS A 107 -12.41 10.11 35.08
C LYS A 107 -12.98 9.58 33.77
N VAL A 108 -13.84 10.35 33.10
CA VAL A 108 -14.41 9.99 31.78
C VAL A 108 -13.32 9.96 30.71
N LEU A 109 -12.41 10.93 30.68
CA LEU A 109 -11.26 10.96 29.77
C LEU A 109 -10.35 9.74 30.00
N TYR A 110 -10.04 9.42 31.25
CA TYR A 110 -9.26 8.24 31.61
C TYR A 110 -9.90 6.95 31.08
N TYR A 111 -11.20 6.75 31.33
CA TYR A 111 -11.91 5.56 30.85
C TYR A 111 -12.03 5.52 29.32
N ASN A 112 -12.29 6.65 28.66
CA ASN A 112 -12.31 6.70 27.19
C ASN A 112 -10.95 6.38 26.59
N THR A 113 -9.86 6.88 27.19
CA THR A 113 -8.50 6.59 26.72
C THR A 113 -8.19 5.09 26.88
N LEU A 114 -8.64 4.48 27.98
CA LEU A 114 -8.46 3.05 28.25
C LEU A 114 -9.32 2.15 27.34
N TYR A 115 -10.54 2.58 27.00
CA TYR A 115 -11.47 1.84 26.13
C TYR A 115 -11.18 2.01 24.64
N CYS A 116 -10.65 3.16 24.21
CA CYS A 116 -10.27 3.39 22.82
C CYS A 116 -9.05 2.58 22.38
N ASP A 117 -8.28 1.99 23.30
CA ASP A 117 -7.12 1.18 22.96
C ASP A 117 -7.52 -0.25 22.52
N LEU A 118 -8.39 -0.93 23.27
CA LEU A 118 -8.74 -2.35 23.02
C LEU A 118 -9.56 -2.58 21.73
N ASN A 119 -10.60 -1.76 21.48
CA ASN A 119 -11.43 -1.92 20.28
C ASN A 119 -10.71 -1.48 18.99
N VAL A 120 -9.74 -0.57 19.09
CA VAL A 120 -8.89 -0.17 17.96
C VAL A 120 -7.82 -1.24 17.70
N LEU A 121 -7.27 -1.86 18.75
CA LEU A 121 -6.32 -2.97 18.62
C LEU A 121 -6.96 -4.21 17.97
N ASP A 122 -8.20 -4.55 18.35
CA ASP A 122 -8.94 -5.70 17.78
C ASP A 122 -9.42 -5.44 16.34
N SER A 123 -9.57 -4.17 15.93
CA SER A 123 -9.95 -3.81 14.56
C SER A 123 -8.76 -3.62 13.62
N ILE A 124 -7.53 -3.65 14.13
CA ILE A 124 -6.32 -3.76 13.30
C ILE A 124 -6.10 -5.25 13.01
N PRO A 125 -6.30 -5.73 11.76
CA PRO A 125 -6.01 -7.11 11.42
C PRO A 125 -4.50 -7.34 11.48
N LEU A 126 -4.00 -7.78 12.64
CA LEU A 126 -2.63 -8.25 12.81
C LEU A 126 -2.51 -9.58 12.08
N LYS A 127 -2.10 -9.54 10.80
CA LYS A 127 -1.69 -10.75 10.11
C LYS A 127 -0.32 -11.17 10.67
N PRO A 128 -0.21 -12.31 11.37
CA PRO A 128 1.10 -12.89 11.63
C PRO A 128 1.79 -13.13 10.28
N LYS A 129 3.00 -12.62 10.15
CA LYS A 129 3.88 -12.89 9.00
C LYS A 129 4.31 -14.36 9.09
N PHE A 130 3.43 -15.27 8.67
CA PHE A 130 3.74 -16.69 8.63
C PHE A 130 4.91 -16.92 7.66
N LEU A 131 6.02 -17.37 8.23
CA LEU A 131 7.04 -18.23 7.62
C LEU A 131 7.84 -17.61 6.46
N ASN A 132 8.91 -16.90 6.81
CA ASN A 132 10.12 -16.87 5.99
C ASN A 132 10.99 -18.09 6.35
N LEU A 133 10.46 -19.31 6.21
CA LEU A 133 11.27 -20.53 6.29
C LEU A 133 12.06 -20.64 4.99
N ARG A 134 13.25 -20.05 5.01
CA ARG A 134 14.32 -20.35 4.07
C ARG A 134 14.66 -21.83 4.28
N SER A 135 14.28 -22.70 3.33
CA SER A 135 14.70 -24.10 3.35
C SER A 135 16.23 -24.14 3.23
N PHE A 136 16.92 -24.34 4.35
CA PHE A 136 18.28 -24.84 4.29
C PHE A 136 18.21 -26.34 4.08
N ASN A 137 18.55 -26.74 2.86
CA ASN A 137 19.02 -28.08 2.53
C ASN A 137 19.99 -28.56 3.62
N ASN A 138 19.77 -29.76 4.15
CA ASN A 138 20.85 -30.61 4.61
C ASN A 138 20.72 -31.98 3.93
N LYS A 139 21.86 -32.41 3.40
CA LYS A 139 22.14 -33.73 2.84
C LYS A 139 21.84 -34.85 3.84
#